data_AF-A0A3B0W7Z8-F1
#
_entry.id   AF-A0A3B0W7Z8-F1
#
_cell.length_a   1.000
_cell.length_b   1.000
_cell.length_c   1.000
_cell.angle_alpha   90.00
_cell.angle_beta   90.00
_cell.angle_gamma   90.00
#
_symmetry.space_group_name_H-M   'P 1'
#
loop_
_entity.id
_entity.type
_entity.pdbx_description
1 polymer ?
#
loop_
_entity_poly.entity_id
_entity_poly.type
_entity_poly.pdbx_seq_one_letter_code
_entity_poly.pdbx_strand_id
1 'polypeptide(L)' 'PGWQTSTVGVDSWEALPQAAKDYIRFLEAEVGVAISILSTGPDRSETLVLSDPFA' A
#
# COMPACT_ATOMS: atom_id res chain seq x y z
N PRO A 1 0.22 -8.25 13.93
CA PRO A 1 0.03 -9.57 13.26
C PRO A 1 0.37 -9.43 11.77
N GLY A 2 0.79 -10.50 11.10
CA GLY A 2 0.99 -10.50 9.65
C GLY A 2 -0.32 -10.75 8.88
N TRP A 3 -0.22 -10.90 7.55
CA TRP A 3 -1.33 -11.30 6.68
C TRP A 3 -0.92 -12.54 5.86
N GLN A 4 -1.88 -13.45 5.67
CA GLN A 4 -1.67 -14.69 4.90
C GLN A 4 -2.30 -14.61 3.49
N THR A 5 -3.07 -13.56 3.21
CA THR A 5 -3.68 -13.31 1.91
C THR A 5 -2.68 -12.61 1.00
N SER A 6 -2.60 -13.03 -0.26
CA SER A 6 -1.72 -12.37 -1.23
C SER A 6 -2.07 -10.89 -1.40
N THR A 7 -1.05 -10.05 -1.45
CA THR A 7 -1.15 -8.66 -1.89
C THR A 7 -0.70 -8.49 -3.35
N VAL A 8 -0.24 -9.56 -4.00
CA VAL A 8 0.25 -9.52 -5.38
C VAL A 8 -0.88 -9.11 -6.32
N GLY A 9 -0.65 -8.05 -7.10
CA GLY A 9 -1.61 -7.55 -8.08
C GLY A 9 -2.86 -6.87 -7.50
N VAL A 10 -2.87 -6.57 -6.20
CA VAL A 10 -3.94 -5.75 -5.62
C VAL A 10 -3.96 -4.38 -6.30
N ASP A 11 -5.13 -3.93 -6.72
CA ASP A 11 -5.36 -2.75 -7.56
C ASP A 11 -5.98 -1.56 -6.80
N SER A 12 -6.36 -1.76 -5.54
CA SER A 12 -7.09 -0.79 -4.73
C SER A 12 -6.72 -0.90 -3.26
N TRP A 13 -6.78 0.23 -2.55
CA TRP A 13 -6.46 0.27 -1.13
C TRP A 13 -7.43 -0.64 -0.35
N GLU A 14 -8.71 -0.61 -0.70
CA GLU A 14 -9.79 -1.33 -0.04
C GLU A 14 -9.58 -2.84 -0.09
N ALA A 15 -9.00 -3.36 -1.16
CA ALA A 15 -8.71 -4.78 -1.35
C ALA A 15 -7.50 -5.28 -0.53
N LEU A 16 -6.69 -4.39 0.06
CA LEU A 16 -5.59 -4.81 0.93
C LEU A 16 -6.11 -5.47 2.22
N PRO A 17 -5.41 -6.51 2.72
CA PRO A 17 -5.67 -7.08 4.04
C PRO A 17 -5.59 -6.00 5.12
N GLN A 18 -6.47 -6.06 6.13
CA GLN A 18 -6.48 -5.05 7.19
C GLN A 18 -5.13 -4.93 7.90
N ALA A 19 -4.47 -6.04 8.20
CA ALA A 19 -3.14 -6.03 8.82
C ALA A 19 -2.06 -5.36 7.95
N ALA A 20 -2.20 -5.41 6.61
CA ALA A 20 -1.29 -4.70 5.70
C ALA A 20 -1.54 -3.18 5.74
N LYS A 21 -2.81 -2.77 5.75
CA LYS A 21 -3.20 -1.35 5.93
C LYS A 21 -2.69 -0.81 7.26
N ASP A 22 -2.85 -1.57 8.34
CA ASP A 22 -2.40 -1.19 9.67
C ASP A 22 -0.88 -1.04 9.72
N TYR A 23 -0.14 -1.93 9.05
CA TYR A 23 1.32 -1.84 8.94
C TYR A 23 1.77 -0.59 8.15
N ILE A 24 1.10 -0.27 7.05
CA ILE A 24 1.35 0.95 6.28
C ILE A 24 1.12 2.20 7.15
N ARG A 25 -0.01 2.26 7.87
CA ARG A 25 -0.31 3.38 8.79
C ARG A 25 0.70 3.50 9.93
N PHE A 26 1.16 2.37 10.46
CA PHE A 26 2.24 2.37 11.44
C PHE A 26 3.52 2.97 10.87
N LEU A 27 3.95 2.56 9.66
CA LEU A 27 5.14 3.12 9.02
C LEU A 27 5.03 4.63 8.80
N GLU A 28 3.88 5.13 8.34
CA GLU A 28 3.66 6.57 8.18
C GLU A 28 3.79 7.33 9.50
N ALA A 29 3.26 6.77 10.59
CA ALA A 29 3.33 7.38 11.92
C ALA A 29 4.77 7.40 12.47
N GLU A 30 5.51 6.29 12.30
CA GLU A 30 6.88 6.17 12.81
C GLU A 30 7.90 7.01 12.02
N VAL A 31 7.73 7.11 10.70
CA VAL A 31 8.63 7.89 9.83
C VAL A 31 8.20 9.36 9.77
N GLY A 32 6.93 9.67 10.08
CA GLY A 32 6.38 11.01 10.01
C GLY A 32 6.12 11.51 8.59
N VAL A 33 5.99 10.60 7.62
CA VAL A 33 5.78 10.90 6.19
C VAL A 33 4.72 9.96 5.61
N ALA A 34 3.83 10.50 4.77
CA ALA A 34 2.78 9.72 4.11
C ALA A 34 3.34 8.86 2.97
N ILE A 35 2.81 7.64 2.83
CA ILE A 35 3.12 6.75 1.72
C ILE A 35 2.23 7.13 0.55
N SER A 36 2.85 7.64 -0.52
CA SER A 36 2.12 8.17 -1.69
C SER A 36 1.93 7.12 -2.80
N ILE A 37 2.82 6.13 -2.88
CA ILE A 37 2.81 5.09 -3.92
C ILE A 37 3.09 3.73 -3.27
N LEU A 38 2.31 2.71 -3.64
CA LEU A 38 2.48 1.33 -3.19
C LEU A 38 2.52 0.38 -4.40
N SER A 39 3.65 -0.29 -4.62
CA SER A 39 3.76 -1.34 -5.64
C SER A 39 3.31 -2.68 -5.05
N THR A 40 2.42 -3.38 -5.77
CA THR A 40 1.87 -4.68 -5.39
C THR A 40 2.42 -5.80 -6.25
N GLY A 41 3.22 -5.53 -7.29
CA GLY A 41 3.82 -6.55 -8.13
C GLY A 41 4.74 -5.99 -9.21
N PRO A 42 5.29 -6.86 -10.07
CA PRO A 42 6.24 -6.47 -11.12
C PRO A 42 5.62 -5.68 -12.28
N ASP A 43 4.32 -5.81 -12.55
CA ASP A 43 3.68 -5.12 -13.67
C ASP A 43 3.40 -3.64 -13.34
N ARG A 44 3.44 -2.79 -14.37
CA ARG A 44 3.24 -1.34 -14.19
C ARG A 44 1.86 -1.00 -13.61
N SER A 45 0.84 -1.78 -13.95
CA SER A 45 -0.52 -1.61 -13.42
C SER A 45 -0.66 -2.06 -11.97
N GLU A 46 0.29 -2.83 -11.44
CA GLU A 46 0.30 -3.31 -10.05
C GLU A 46 0.95 -2.27 -9.14
N THR A 47 0.42 -1.04 -9.23
CA THR A 47 0.88 0.12 -8.46
C THR A 47 -0.31 0.99 -8.08
N LEU A 48 -0.51 1.19 -6.79
CA LEU A 48 -1.51 2.10 -6.24
C LEU A 48 -0.87 3.47 -6.05
N VAL A 49 -1.42 4.49 -6.72
CA VAL A 49 -1.08 5.90 -6.48
C VAL A 49 -2.10 6.48 -5.51
N LEU A 50 -1.71 6.60 -4.24
CA LEU A 50 -2.56 7.10 -3.14
C LEU A 50 -2.59 8.63 -3.09
N SER A 51 -1.48 9.25 -3.47
CA SER A 51 -1.34 10.69 -3.66
C SER A 51 -0.42 10.91 -4.86
N ASP A 52 -0.91 11.62 -5.88
CA ASP A 52 -0.12 11.92 -7.07
C ASP A 52 0.93 12.99 -6.76
N PRO A 53 2.23 12.70 -6.92
CA PRO A 53 3.29 13.66 -6.63
C PRO A 53 3.33 14.87 -7.59
N PHE A 54 2.56 14.87 -8.68
CA PHE A 54 2.53 15.94 -9.68
C PHE A 54 1.15 16.60 -9.87
N ALA A 55 0.15 16.26 -9.05
CA ALA A 55 -1.18 16.86 -9.11
C ALA A 55 -1.26 18.27 -8.52
#